data_AF-A0A2E9V7H2-F1
#
_entry.id   AF-A0A2E9V7H2-F1
#
_cell.length_a   1.000
_cell.length_b   1.000
_cell.length_c   1.000
_cell.angle_alpha   90.00
_cell.angle_beta   90.00
_cell.angle_gamma   90.00
#
_symmetry.space_group_name_H-M   'P 1'
#
loop_
_entity.id
_entity.type
_entity.pdbx_description
1 polymer ?
#
loop_
_entity_poly.entity_id
_entity_poly.type
_entity_poly.pdbx_seq_one_letter_code
_entity_poly.pdbx_strand_id
1 'polypeptide(L)' 'MKELWYHEQGDRSWLVVTRNTITHEITSVELARDVARSMGRTK' A
#
# COMPACT_ATOMS: atom_id res chain seq x y z
N MET A 1 -4.35 -9.18 -5.47
CA MET A 1 -3.94 -9.39 -4.05
C MET A 1 -3.52 -8.05 -3.48
N LYS A 2 -3.73 -7.81 -2.16
CA LYS A 2 -3.21 -6.62 -1.47
C LYS A 2 -1.88 -6.97 -0.80
N GLU A 3 -0.87 -6.14 -1.03
CA GLU A 3 0.50 -6.31 -0.52
C GLU A 3 0.94 -5.05 0.22
N LEU A 4 1.85 -5.20 1.19
CA LEU A 4 2.43 -4.09 1.94
C LEU A 4 3.87 -3.87 1.46
N TRP A 5 4.12 -2.71 0.85
CA TRP A 5 5.43 -2.38 0.25
C TRP A 5 6.05 -1.18 0.98
N TYR A 6 7.38 -1.20 1.16
CA TYR A 6 8.13 -0.10 1.75
C TYR A 6 8.84 0.71 0.66
N HIS A 7 8.60 2.01 0.63
CA HIS A 7 9.19 2.90 -0.36
C HIS A 7 10.56 3.40 0.09
N GLU A 8 11.54 2.50 0.05
CA GLU A 8 12.88 2.73 0.61
C GLU A 8 13.63 3.87 -0.09
N GLN A 9 13.65 3.88 -1.42
CA GLN A 9 14.30 4.91 -2.23
C GLN A 9 13.36 6.08 -2.52
N GLY A 10 12.95 6.78 -1.46
CA GLY A 10 12.05 7.92 -1.60
C GLY A 10 11.62 8.49 -0.25
N ASP A 11 10.32 8.56 -0.06
CA ASP A 11 9.70 9.17 1.12
C ASP A 11 9.67 8.24 2.35
N ARG A 12 10.17 7.00 2.23
CA ARG A 12 10.20 6.00 3.32
C ARG A 12 8.80 5.69 3.87
N SER A 13 7.77 5.89 3.04
CA SER A 13 6.40 5.56 3.40
C SER A 13 6.09 4.09 3.19
N TRP A 14 5.09 3.59 3.91
CA TRP A 14 4.49 2.29 3.66
C TRP A 14 3.28 2.44 2.73
N LEU A 15 3.17 1.53 1.76
CA LEU A 15 2.14 1.52 0.73
C LEU A 15 1.35 0.21 0.78
N VAL A 16 0.04 0.32 0.58
CA VAL A 16 -0.80 -0.84 0.25
C VAL A 16 -0.98 -0.86 -1.26
N VAL A 17 -0.47 -1.90 -1.90
CA VAL A 17 -0.50 -2.07 -3.36
C VAL A 17 -1.47 -3.18 -3.72
N THR A 18 -2.36 -2.92 -4.67
CA THR A 18 -3.21 -3.95 -5.27
C THR A 18 -2.59 -4.38 -6.60
N ARG A 19 -2.11 -5.63 -6.64
CA ARG A 19 -1.43 -6.20 -7.80
C ARG A 19 -2.02 -7.56 -8.19
N ASN A 20 -2.09 -7.82 -9.49
CA ASN A 20 -2.25 -9.17 -10.03
C ASN A 20 -0.87 -9.86 -10.01
N THR A 21 -0.71 -10.90 -9.20
CA THR A 21 0.59 -11.56 -9.00
C THR A 21 1.00 -12.46 -10.18
N ILE A 22 0.09 -12.75 -11.12
CA ILE A 22 0.37 -13.53 -12.32
C ILE A 22 0.84 -12.59 -13.44
N THR A 23 0.06 -11.54 -13.72
CA THR A 23 0.37 -10.59 -14.81
C THR A 23 1.29 -9.45 -14.39
N HIS A 24 1.52 -9.29 -13.09
CA HIS A 24 2.27 -8.17 -12.49
C HIS A 24 1.60 -6.79 -12.66
N GLU A 25 0.34 -6.74 -13.09
CA GLU A 25 -0.42 -5.50 -13.23
C GLU A 25 -0.76 -4.89 -11.87
N ILE A 26 -0.51 -3.59 -11.71
CA ILE A 26 -0.87 -2.81 -10.51
C ILE A 26 -2.09 -1.96 -10.83
N THR A 27 -3.15 -2.11 -10.02
CA THR A 27 -4.44 -1.42 -10.25
C THR A 27 -4.77 -0.37 -9.19
N SER A 28 -4.11 -0.39 -8.03
CA SER A 28 -4.25 0.62 -6.98
C SER A 28 -3.00 0.72 -6.12
N VAL A 29 -2.67 1.93 -5.66
CA VAL A 29 -1.61 2.22 -4.70
C VAL A 29 -2.12 3.28 -3.72
N GLU A 30 -2.08 2.96 -2.43
CA GLU A 30 -2.58 3.83 -1.36
C GLU A 30 -1.55 3.94 -0.23
N LEU A 31 -1.48 5.09 0.44
CA LEU A 31 -0.67 5.24 1.64
C LEU A 31 -1.22 4.36 2.76
N ALA A 32 -0.38 3.48 3.32
CA ALA A 32 -0.80 2.54 4.36
C ALA A 32 -1.34 3.27 5.61
N ARG A 33 -0.84 4.48 5.89
CA ARG A 33 -1.34 5.32 6.98
C ARG A 33 -2.81 5.71 6.77
N ASP A 34 -3.17 6.08 5.55
CA ASP A 34 -4.50 6.58 5.25
C ASP A 34 -5.49 5.40 5.22
N VAL A 35 -5.07 4.25 4.72
CA VAL A 35 -5.80 2.97 4.85
C VAL A 35 -6.01 2.60 6.32
N ALA A 36 -4.99 2.74 7.17
CA ALA A 36 -5.13 2.45 8.61
C ALA A 36 -6.12 3.41 9.29
N ARG A 37 -6.08 4.71 8.94
CA ARG A 37 -7.03 5.70 9.45
C ARG A 37 -8.45 5.42 9.00
N SER A 38 -8.67 5.05 7.73
CA SER A 38 -10.00 4.71 7.23
C SER A 38 -10.56 3.44 7.87
N MET A 39 -9.70 2.51 8.29
CA MET A 39 -10.07 1.31 9.05
C MET A 39 -10.30 1.56 10.55
N GLY A 40 -10.32 2.82 11.00
CA GLY A 40 -10.58 3.17 12.39
C GLY A 40 -9.40 2.95 13.33
N ARG A 41 -8.19 2.72 12.79
CA ARG A 41 -6.97 2.69 13.60
C ARG A 41 -6.46 4.11 13.78
N THR A 42 -6.95 4.78 14.81
CA THR A 42 -6.33 6.00 15.34
C THR A 42 -5.05 5.64 16.10
N LYS A 43 -4.00 6.43 15.87
CA LYS A 43 -2.72 6.33 16.57
C LYS A 43 -2.90 6.65 18.06
#